data_AF-K0USK3-F1
#
_entry.id   AF-K0USK3-F1
#
_cell.length_a   1.000
_cell.length_b   1.000
_cell.length_c   1.000
_cell.angle_alpha   90.00
_cell.angle_beta   90.00
_cell.angle_gamma   90.00
#
_symmetry.space_group_name_H-M   'P 1'
#
loop_
_entity.id
_entity.type
_entity.pdbx_description
1 polymer ?
#
loop_
_entity_poly.entity_id
_entity_poly.type
_entity_poly.pdbx_seq_one_letter_code
_entity_poly.pdbx_strand_id
1 'polypeptide(L)'
;MQLVMDESPAFLANHCVRSFLYGRELAAAQGLRAGVHYDEELVFLSCLLHDLGITDFGRGDQRFEVDGADAAATFLREHGVSEERTTPVWQAIALHTSLGIADRFGPVPAVSFHGITLDIDGAAKAALPQGFVDRVHARWPRHDLGYAIAERIGRDIQANPMKAPPFSFPAHIHELLNGPAVTFWDVVEGSPWGDRPVNSRC
;
A
#
# COMPACT_ATOMS: atom_id res chain seq x y z
N MET A 1 1.60 -9.20 -14.94
CA MET A 1 0.72 -8.04 -15.27
C MET A 1 -0.71 -8.46 -15.56
N GLN A 2 -0.97 -9.52 -16.32
CA GLN A 2 -2.33 -9.94 -16.72
C GLN A 2 -3.33 -9.96 -15.54
N LEU A 3 -3.01 -10.66 -14.45
CA LEU A 3 -3.84 -10.70 -13.24
C LEU A 3 -4.30 -9.31 -12.78
N VAL A 4 -3.37 -8.38 -12.60
CA VAL A 4 -3.68 -7.03 -12.10
C VAL A 4 -4.55 -6.25 -13.09
N MET A 5 -4.31 -6.41 -14.38
CA MET A 5 -5.10 -5.73 -15.42
C MET A 5 -6.54 -6.27 -15.50
N ASP A 6 -6.74 -7.55 -15.18
CA ASP A 6 -8.05 -8.20 -15.23
C ASP A 6 -8.87 -7.96 -13.95
N GLU A 7 -8.21 -7.98 -12.79
CA GLU A 7 -8.86 -7.90 -11.48
C GLU A 7 -9.05 -6.45 -10.97
N SER A 8 -8.36 -5.48 -11.57
CA SER A 8 -8.33 -4.10 -11.07
C SER A 8 -9.00 -3.11 -12.03
N PRO A 9 -9.75 -2.11 -11.52
CA PRO A 9 -10.16 -0.99 -12.33
C PRO A 9 -8.94 -0.22 -12.85
N ALA A 10 -9.10 0.49 -13.98
CA ALA A 10 -7.99 1.15 -14.66
C ALA A 10 -7.18 2.10 -13.79
N PHE A 11 -7.81 2.85 -12.87
CA PHE A 11 -7.08 3.76 -11.97
C PHE A 11 -6.08 3.02 -11.08
N LEU A 12 -6.47 1.83 -10.61
CA LEU A 12 -5.71 0.99 -9.68
C LEU A 12 -4.61 0.21 -10.41
N ALA A 13 -4.95 -0.42 -11.54
CA ALA A 13 -3.95 -1.10 -12.37
C ALA A 13 -2.85 -0.13 -12.84
N ASN A 14 -3.24 1.08 -13.27
CA ASN A 14 -2.29 2.10 -13.67
C ASN A 14 -1.45 2.57 -12.47
N HIS A 15 -2.05 2.74 -11.28
CA HIS A 15 -1.33 3.07 -10.05
C HIS A 15 -0.22 2.06 -9.77
N CYS A 16 -0.54 0.76 -9.75
CA CYS A 16 0.43 -0.31 -9.53
C CYS A 16 1.64 -0.22 -10.49
N VAL A 17 1.40 0.08 -11.77
CA VAL A 17 2.48 0.27 -12.75
C VAL A 17 3.28 1.56 -12.50
N ARG A 18 2.60 2.68 -12.21
CA ARG A 18 3.27 3.95 -11.90
C ARG A 18 4.15 3.84 -10.65
N SER A 19 3.67 3.14 -9.62
CA SER A 19 4.40 2.88 -8.37
C SER A 19 5.73 2.18 -8.64
N PHE A 20 5.76 1.15 -9.49
CA PHE A 20 7.02 0.50 -9.89
C PHE A 20 7.97 1.48 -10.59
N LEU A 21 7.45 2.21 -11.59
CA LEU A 21 8.25 3.15 -12.38
C LEU A 21 8.86 4.24 -11.50
N TYR A 22 8.08 4.81 -10.59
CA TYR A 22 8.53 5.81 -9.65
C TYR A 22 9.53 5.26 -8.63
N GLY A 23 9.27 4.07 -8.07
CA GLY A 23 10.20 3.42 -7.14
C GLY A 23 11.57 3.22 -7.78
N ARG A 24 11.60 2.73 -9.02
CA ARG A 24 12.85 2.53 -9.76
C ARG A 24 13.64 3.83 -10.01
N GLU A 25 12.97 4.90 -10.45
CA GLU A 25 13.65 6.19 -10.69
C GLU A 25 14.11 6.85 -9.39
N LEU A 26 13.33 6.75 -8.30
CA LEU A 26 13.76 7.23 -6.99
C LEU A 26 14.96 6.46 -6.46
N ALA A 27 14.97 5.13 -6.62
CA ALA A 27 16.11 4.30 -6.24
C ALA A 27 17.37 4.72 -7.03
N ALA A 28 17.24 4.95 -8.34
CA ALA A 28 18.34 5.43 -9.16
C ALA A 28 18.85 6.81 -8.72
N ALA A 29 17.95 7.75 -8.38
CA ALA A 29 18.31 9.07 -7.86
C ALA A 29 19.06 9.00 -6.52
N GLN A 30 18.86 7.93 -5.74
CA GLN A 30 19.57 7.64 -4.50
C GLN A 30 20.87 6.83 -4.72
N GLY A 31 21.26 6.55 -5.97
CA GLY A 31 22.44 5.76 -6.31
C GLY A 31 22.26 4.24 -6.18
N LEU A 32 21.04 3.77 -5.92
CA LEU A 32 20.73 2.34 -5.91
C LEU A 32 20.59 1.81 -7.33
N ARG A 33 20.92 0.54 -7.51
CA ARG A 33 20.98 -0.13 -8.81
C ARG A 33 20.28 -1.48 -8.73
N ALA A 34 19.35 -1.72 -9.63
CA ALA A 34 18.69 -3.01 -9.84
C ALA A 34 19.73 -4.13 -10.05
N GLY A 35 19.50 -5.30 -9.45
CA GLY A 35 20.40 -6.46 -9.50
C GLY A 35 21.68 -6.33 -8.68
N VAL A 36 21.93 -5.17 -8.06
CA VAL A 36 23.08 -4.93 -7.17
C VAL A 36 22.61 -4.66 -5.75
N HIS A 37 21.69 -3.72 -5.59
CA HIS A 37 21.20 -3.29 -4.27
C HIS A 37 19.80 -3.84 -3.97
N TYR A 38 19.01 -4.13 -5.00
CA TYR A 38 17.68 -4.71 -4.86
C TYR A 38 17.36 -5.63 -6.04
N ASP A 39 16.48 -6.60 -5.81
CA ASP A 39 15.90 -7.43 -6.85
C ASP A 39 14.76 -6.66 -7.53
N GLU A 40 14.96 -6.26 -8.79
CA GLU A 40 13.97 -5.46 -9.55
C GLU A 40 12.70 -6.25 -9.85
N GLU A 41 12.80 -7.57 -10.03
CA GLU A 41 11.64 -8.42 -10.26
C GLU A 41 10.76 -8.46 -9.01
N LEU A 42 11.36 -8.54 -7.81
CA LEU A 42 10.58 -8.50 -6.57
C LEU A 42 9.95 -7.13 -6.32
N VAL A 43 10.66 -6.03 -6.59
CA VAL A 43 10.04 -4.68 -6.52
C VAL A 43 8.88 -4.55 -7.52
N PHE A 44 9.07 -5.06 -8.73
CA PHE A 44 8.01 -5.09 -9.74
C PHE A 44 6.79 -5.88 -9.25
N LEU A 45 6.98 -7.10 -8.74
CA LEU A 45 5.91 -7.94 -8.22
C LEU A 45 5.22 -7.30 -7.01
N SER A 46 5.97 -6.70 -6.08
CA SER A 46 5.44 -5.95 -4.95
C SER A 46 4.53 -4.81 -5.41
N CYS A 47 5.02 -3.90 -6.26
CA CYS A 47 4.22 -2.78 -6.74
C CYS A 47 3.00 -3.23 -7.55
N LEU A 48 3.14 -4.28 -8.37
CA LEU A 48 2.03 -4.75 -9.20
C LEU A 48 0.90 -5.37 -8.35
N LEU A 49 1.24 -6.09 -7.28
CA LEU A 49 0.29 -6.89 -6.51
C LEU A 49 -0.22 -6.20 -5.23
N HIS A 50 0.36 -5.05 -4.84
CA HIS A 50 0.13 -4.50 -3.49
C HIS A 50 -1.33 -4.18 -3.16
N ASP A 51 -2.11 -3.77 -4.16
CA ASP A 51 -3.51 -3.37 -3.99
C ASP A 51 -4.51 -4.48 -4.33
N LEU A 52 -4.08 -5.75 -4.47
CA LEU A 52 -5.00 -6.86 -4.70
C LEU A 52 -6.05 -6.99 -3.58
N GLY A 53 -5.74 -6.56 -2.35
CA GLY A 53 -6.71 -6.57 -1.24
C GLY A 53 -7.87 -5.57 -1.38
N ILE A 54 -7.80 -4.64 -2.35
CA ILE A 54 -8.87 -3.69 -2.73
C ILE A 54 -9.75 -4.27 -3.84
N THR A 55 -9.32 -5.38 -4.45
CA THR A 55 -10.04 -6.08 -5.52
C THR A 55 -10.85 -7.25 -4.95
N ASP A 56 -11.75 -7.82 -5.76
CA ASP A 56 -12.50 -9.01 -5.36
C ASP A 56 -11.58 -10.24 -5.24
N PHE A 57 -10.46 -10.28 -5.97
CA PHE A 57 -9.48 -11.37 -5.95
C PHE A 57 -8.82 -11.55 -4.58
N GLY A 58 -8.42 -10.45 -3.93
CA GLY A 58 -7.75 -10.47 -2.64
C GLY A 58 -8.67 -10.21 -1.45
N ARG A 59 -9.99 -10.15 -1.64
CA ARG A 59 -10.92 -9.75 -0.58
C ARG A 59 -10.97 -10.77 0.56
N GLY A 60 -10.65 -10.33 1.78
CA GLY A 60 -10.86 -11.06 3.03
C GLY A 60 -11.44 -10.20 4.16
N ASP A 61 -11.28 -10.66 5.40
CA ASP A 61 -11.85 -10.08 6.63
C ASP A 61 -10.84 -9.31 7.48
N GLN A 62 -9.75 -8.84 6.87
CA GLN A 62 -8.69 -8.07 7.50
C GLN A 62 -8.39 -6.81 6.69
N ARG A 63 -7.45 -5.98 7.17
CA ARG A 63 -7.02 -4.78 6.46
C ARG A 63 -6.51 -5.14 5.06
N PHE A 64 -6.82 -4.31 4.06
CA PHE A 64 -6.56 -4.63 2.65
C PHE A 64 -5.07 -4.87 2.35
N GLU A 65 -4.18 -4.28 3.15
CA GLU A 65 -2.73 -4.45 2.99
C GLU A 65 -2.29 -5.89 3.28
N VAL A 66 -2.90 -6.54 4.27
CA VAL A 66 -2.57 -7.93 4.63
C VAL A 66 -3.27 -8.89 3.67
N ASP A 67 -4.53 -8.62 3.35
CA ASP A 67 -5.28 -9.33 2.30
C ASP A 67 -4.53 -9.36 0.95
N GLY A 68 -4.04 -8.21 0.50
CA GLY A 68 -3.24 -8.10 -0.72
C GLY A 68 -1.92 -8.85 -0.61
N ALA A 69 -1.25 -8.79 0.55
CA ALA A 69 0.01 -9.50 0.78
C ALA A 69 -0.19 -11.03 0.73
N ASP A 70 -1.25 -11.54 1.36
CA ASP A 70 -1.59 -12.98 1.38
C ASP A 70 -1.99 -13.49 -0.02
N ALA A 71 -2.79 -12.71 -0.75
CA ALA A 71 -3.15 -12.99 -2.13
C ALA A 71 -1.91 -13.03 -3.05
N ALA A 72 -1.01 -12.05 -2.90
CA ALA A 72 0.23 -12.01 -3.65
C ALA A 72 1.15 -13.19 -3.32
N ALA A 73 1.31 -13.54 -2.04
CA ALA A 73 2.12 -14.68 -1.64
C ALA A 73 1.58 -16.01 -2.16
N THR A 74 0.26 -16.17 -2.16
CA THR A 74 -0.41 -17.34 -2.76
C THR A 74 -0.11 -17.42 -4.26
N PHE A 75 -0.35 -16.32 -4.99
CA PHE A 75 -0.05 -16.23 -6.42
C PHE A 75 1.42 -16.57 -6.72
N LEU A 76 2.37 -16.03 -5.96
CA LEU A 76 3.80 -16.27 -6.17
C LEU A 76 4.19 -17.74 -5.93
N ARG A 77 3.67 -18.37 -4.87
CA ARG A 77 3.92 -19.78 -4.57
C ARG A 77 3.37 -20.70 -5.67
N GLU A 78 2.17 -20.41 -6.17
CA GLU A 78 1.57 -21.15 -7.29
C GLU A 78 2.40 -21.04 -8.58
N HIS A 79 3.16 -19.96 -8.74
CA HIS A 79 4.07 -19.73 -9.86
C HIS A 79 5.52 -20.16 -9.58
N GLY A 80 5.76 -20.92 -8.50
CA GLY A 80 7.06 -21.52 -8.19
C GLY A 80 8.10 -20.57 -7.61
N VAL A 81 7.69 -19.39 -7.13
CA VAL A 81 8.59 -18.47 -6.41
C VAL A 81 8.84 -19.01 -5.00
N SER A 82 10.11 -19.04 -4.59
CA SER A 82 10.49 -19.56 -3.28
C SER A 82 9.97 -18.69 -2.13
N GLU A 83 9.85 -19.27 -0.93
CA GLU A 83 9.43 -18.52 0.26
C GLU A 83 10.40 -17.38 0.61
N GLU A 84 11.71 -17.60 0.40
CA GLU A 84 12.76 -16.59 0.59
C GLU A 84 12.51 -15.34 -0.27
N ARG A 85 12.03 -15.53 -1.50
CA ARG A 85 11.71 -14.44 -2.43
C ARG A 85 10.30 -13.89 -2.22
N THR A 86 9.37 -14.71 -1.75
CA THR A 86 7.98 -14.32 -1.45
C THR A 86 7.90 -13.44 -0.20
N THR A 87 8.71 -13.72 0.82
CA THR A 87 8.75 -12.97 2.08
C THR A 87 8.94 -11.46 1.90
N PRO A 88 9.97 -10.96 1.19
CA PRO A 88 10.14 -9.51 1.00
C PRO A 88 9.01 -8.89 0.17
N VAL A 89 8.36 -9.66 -0.72
CA VAL A 89 7.19 -9.17 -1.46
C VAL A 89 6.00 -9.00 -0.52
N TRP A 90 5.69 -10.02 0.29
CA TRP A 90 4.64 -9.94 1.29
C TRP A 90 4.88 -8.78 2.26
N GLN A 91 6.12 -8.59 2.74
CA GLN A 91 6.49 -7.48 3.62
C GLN A 91 6.30 -6.12 2.96
N ALA A 92 6.76 -5.97 1.71
CA ALA A 92 6.57 -4.72 0.96
C ALA A 92 5.09 -4.35 0.86
N ILE A 93 4.22 -5.33 0.60
CA ILE A 93 2.78 -5.12 0.47
C ILE A 93 2.15 -4.86 1.83
N ALA A 94 2.38 -5.69 2.84
CA ALA A 94 1.75 -5.48 4.16
C ALA A 94 2.13 -4.14 4.81
N LEU A 95 3.29 -3.58 4.47
CA LEU A 95 3.83 -2.34 5.05
C LEU A 95 3.61 -1.10 4.17
N HIS A 96 3.00 -1.21 2.98
CA HIS A 96 3.03 -0.12 1.99
C HIS A 96 2.30 1.16 2.41
N THR A 97 1.38 1.09 3.38
CA THR A 97 0.70 2.27 3.97
C THR A 97 1.31 2.72 5.31
N SER A 98 2.41 2.10 5.75
CA SER A 98 2.99 2.29 7.08
C SER A 98 4.29 3.08 7.02
N LEU A 99 4.16 4.41 6.98
CA LEU A 99 5.27 5.35 6.85
C LEU A 99 6.37 5.11 7.90
N GLY A 100 7.63 5.07 7.44
CA GLY A 100 8.81 4.92 8.29
C GLY A 100 9.13 3.49 8.74
N ILE A 101 8.30 2.50 8.35
CA ILE A 101 8.51 1.09 8.71
C ILE A 101 9.18 0.32 7.57
N ALA A 102 8.70 0.47 6.33
CA ALA A 102 9.15 -0.33 5.18
C ALA A 102 10.67 -0.32 4.96
N ASP A 103 11.34 0.81 5.17
CA ASP A 103 12.80 0.95 5.04
C ASP A 103 13.60 0.03 5.96
N ARG A 104 12.99 -0.47 7.04
CA ARG A 104 13.64 -1.35 8.02
C ARG A 104 13.64 -2.82 7.61
N PHE A 105 12.92 -3.16 6.53
CA PHE A 105 12.75 -4.54 6.06
C PHE A 105 13.56 -4.85 4.79
N GLY A 106 14.49 -3.97 4.46
CA GLY A 106 15.42 -4.15 3.35
C GLY A 106 14.96 -3.45 2.07
N PRO A 107 15.72 -3.64 0.99
CA PRO A 107 15.65 -2.75 -0.16
C PRO A 107 14.41 -2.98 -1.04
N VAL A 108 13.86 -4.20 -1.10
CA VAL A 108 12.61 -4.48 -1.84
C VAL A 108 11.40 -3.75 -1.20
N PRO A 109 11.13 -3.90 0.11
CA PRO A 109 10.12 -3.08 0.79
C PRO A 109 10.35 -1.57 0.66
N ALA A 110 11.59 -1.10 0.87
CA ALA A 110 11.92 0.31 0.80
C ALA A 110 11.63 0.93 -0.58
N VAL A 111 12.15 0.33 -1.66
CA VAL A 111 11.96 0.85 -3.02
C VAL A 111 10.49 0.82 -3.44
N SER A 112 9.78 -0.26 -3.08
CA SER A 112 8.34 -0.38 -3.38
C SER A 112 7.54 0.69 -2.66
N PHE A 113 7.79 0.90 -1.36
CA PHE A 113 7.13 1.90 -0.53
C PHE A 113 7.30 3.32 -1.10
N HIS A 114 8.53 3.69 -1.48
CA HIS A 114 8.82 5.00 -2.05
C HIS A 114 8.07 5.26 -3.36
N GLY A 115 7.99 4.25 -4.22
CA GLY A 115 7.24 4.34 -5.48
C GLY A 115 5.73 4.49 -5.27
N ILE A 116 5.17 3.66 -4.39
CA ILE A 116 3.73 3.68 -4.03
C ILE A 116 3.35 5.02 -3.42
N THR A 117 4.11 5.48 -2.42
CA THR A 117 3.84 6.75 -1.73
C THR A 117 3.93 7.94 -2.68
N LEU A 118 4.95 7.97 -3.54
CA LEU A 118 5.11 9.05 -4.53
C LEU A 118 3.91 9.16 -5.49
N ASP A 119 3.32 8.05 -5.94
CA ASP A 119 2.17 8.13 -6.84
C ASP A 119 0.89 8.65 -6.15
N ILE A 120 0.84 8.56 -4.81
CA ILE A 120 -0.25 9.09 -3.98
C ILE A 120 -0.04 10.56 -3.62
N ASP A 121 1.08 10.90 -2.98
CA ASP A 121 1.29 12.23 -2.36
C ASP A 121 2.11 13.21 -3.21
N GLY A 122 2.88 12.72 -4.19
CA GLY A 122 3.75 13.53 -5.04
C GLY A 122 4.99 14.12 -4.35
N ALA A 123 5.28 13.81 -3.09
CA ALA A 123 6.27 14.52 -2.26
C ALA A 123 7.71 14.43 -2.83
N ALA A 124 8.09 13.28 -3.36
CA ALA A 124 9.43 13.05 -3.92
C ALA A 124 9.54 13.35 -5.44
N LYS A 125 8.55 14.01 -6.04
CA LYS A 125 8.49 14.25 -7.50
C LYS A 125 9.72 14.97 -8.04
N ALA A 126 10.32 15.87 -7.26
CA ALA A 126 11.49 16.66 -7.68
C ALA A 126 12.76 15.81 -7.93
N ALA A 127 12.81 14.58 -7.41
CA ALA A 127 13.93 13.66 -7.65
C ALA A 127 13.82 12.91 -8.99
N LEU A 128 12.67 12.99 -9.68
CA LEU A 128 12.46 12.31 -10.94
C LEU A 128 13.06 13.09 -12.12
N PRO A 129 13.49 12.42 -13.21
CA PRO A 129 13.95 13.10 -14.41
C PRO A 129 12.89 14.02 -15.02
N GLN A 130 13.33 15.15 -15.59
CA GLN A 130 12.42 16.10 -16.25
C GLN A 130 11.55 15.42 -17.31
N GLY A 131 10.24 15.70 -17.27
CA GLY A 131 9.24 15.14 -18.19
C GLY A 131 8.97 13.64 -18.01
N PHE A 132 9.57 12.96 -17.02
CA PHE A 132 9.29 11.54 -16.75
C PHE A 132 7.84 11.32 -16.36
N VAL A 133 7.34 12.10 -15.40
CA VAL A 133 5.95 12.02 -14.91
C VAL A 133 4.95 12.22 -16.05
N ASP A 134 5.18 13.18 -16.93
CA ASP A 134 4.27 13.46 -18.05
C ASP A 134 4.18 12.27 -19.02
N ARG A 135 5.32 11.62 -19.32
CA ARG A 135 5.35 10.40 -20.15
C ARG A 135 4.65 9.23 -19.46
N VAL A 136 4.85 9.07 -18.16
CA VAL A 136 4.20 8.03 -17.36
C VAL A 136 2.68 8.23 -17.36
N HIS A 137 2.20 9.44 -17.08
CA HIS A 137 0.77 9.75 -17.09
C HIS A 137 0.13 9.65 -18.48
N ALA A 138 0.87 9.95 -19.55
CA ALA A 138 0.37 9.77 -20.92
C ALA A 138 0.13 8.28 -21.26
N ARG A 139 0.93 7.35 -20.70
CA ARG A 139 0.78 5.91 -20.94
C ARG A 139 -0.13 5.21 -19.93
N TRP A 140 -0.12 5.69 -18.69
CA TRP A 140 -0.83 5.13 -17.53
C TRP A 140 -1.60 6.25 -16.82
N PRO A 141 -2.74 6.71 -17.37
CA PRO A 141 -3.47 7.84 -16.82
C PRO A 141 -3.91 7.64 -15.37
N ARG A 142 -3.97 8.73 -14.61
CA ARG A 142 -4.27 8.70 -13.17
C ARG A 142 -5.72 8.34 -12.86
N HIS A 143 -6.67 8.77 -13.71
CA HIS A 143 -8.11 8.57 -13.48
C HIS A 143 -8.54 8.97 -12.06
N ASP A 144 -8.12 10.16 -11.63
CA ASP A 144 -8.41 10.72 -10.30
C ASP A 144 -8.06 9.78 -9.12
N LEU A 145 -6.98 9.01 -9.29
CA LEU A 145 -6.50 7.95 -8.38
C LEU A 145 -6.79 8.22 -6.90
N GLY A 146 -6.34 9.35 -6.36
CA GLY A 146 -6.41 9.63 -4.92
C GLY A 146 -7.83 9.57 -4.36
N TYR A 147 -8.82 10.09 -5.10
CA TYR A 147 -10.22 10.00 -4.71
C TYR A 147 -10.81 8.62 -5.03
N ALA A 148 -10.48 8.06 -6.20
CA ALA A 148 -11.03 6.78 -6.64
C ALA A 148 -10.62 5.60 -5.73
N ILE A 149 -9.36 5.56 -5.28
CA ILE A 149 -8.86 4.52 -4.37
C ILE A 149 -9.45 4.69 -2.96
N ALA A 150 -9.54 5.93 -2.46
CA ALA A 150 -10.16 6.22 -1.18
C ALA A 150 -11.64 5.79 -1.16
N GLU A 151 -12.42 6.13 -2.20
CA GLU A 151 -13.82 5.72 -2.32
C GLU A 151 -13.97 4.19 -2.35
N ARG A 152 -13.08 3.49 -3.04
CA ARG A 152 -13.10 2.02 -3.11
C ARG A 152 -12.81 1.40 -1.74
N ILE A 153 -11.75 1.83 -1.07
CA ILE A 153 -11.41 1.39 0.30
C ILE A 153 -12.56 1.71 1.27
N GLY A 154 -13.10 2.93 1.21
CA GLY A 154 -14.20 3.39 2.06
C GLY A 154 -15.44 2.52 1.94
N ARG A 155 -15.84 2.16 0.71
CA ARG A 155 -16.97 1.25 0.45
C ARG A 155 -16.74 -0.15 1.01
N ASP A 156 -15.56 -0.72 0.79
CA ASP A 156 -15.23 -2.05 1.32
C ASP A 156 -15.27 -2.06 2.86
N ILE A 157 -14.83 -0.98 3.51
CA ILE A 157 -14.92 -0.84 4.97
C ILE A 157 -16.37 -0.69 5.45
N GLN A 158 -17.24 0.04 4.72
CA GLN A 158 -18.67 0.11 5.08
C GLN A 158 -19.32 -1.28 5.08
N ALA A 159 -18.95 -2.13 4.11
CA ALA A 159 -19.44 -3.49 4.03
C ALA A 159 -18.83 -4.42 5.09
N ASN A 160 -17.58 -4.17 5.48
CA ASN A 160 -16.86 -4.94 6.48
C ASN A 160 -15.97 -4.05 7.37
N PRO A 161 -16.47 -3.61 8.55
CA PRO A 161 -15.72 -2.75 9.46
C PRO A 161 -14.40 -3.34 9.97
N MET A 162 -14.21 -4.67 9.93
CA MET A 162 -12.96 -5.32 10.34
C MET A 162 -11.77 -4.93 9.46
N LYS A 163 -12.03 -4.45 8.23
CA LYS A 163 -10.99 -3.97 7.32
C LYS A 163 -10.37 -2.64 7.77
N ALA A 164 -10.96 -1.97 8.76
CA ALA A 164 -10.47 -0.72 9.32
C ALA A 164 -10.15 -0.84 10.82
N PRO A 165 -9.15 -1.67 11.20
CA PRO A 165 -8.72 -1.74 12.58
C PRO A 165 -8.26 -0.34 13.07
N PRO A 166 -8.50 0.04 14.33
CA PRO A 166 -8.12 1.34 14.85
C PRO A 166 -6.64 1.67 14.61
N PHE A 167 -6.32 2.94 14.42
CA PHE A 167 -4.94 3.45 14.23
C PHE A 167 -4.25 3.00 12.94
N SER A 168 -5.03 2.57 11.95
CA SER A 168 -4.54 2.17 10.62
C SER A 168 -4.90 3.18 9.54
N PHE A 169 -4.23 3.10 8.39
CA PHE A 169 -4.59 3.90 7.21
C PHE A 169 -6.04 3.66 6.75
N PRO A 170 -6.55 2.42 6.67
CA PRO A 170 -7.97 2.16 6.42
C PRO A 170 -8.91 2.85 7.42
N ALA A 171 -8.57 2.90 8.71
CA ALA A 171 -9.36 3.64 9.70
C ALA A 171 -9.39 5.15 9.43
N HIS A 172 -8.28 5.73 8.95
CA HIS A 172 -8.28 7.12 8.50
C HIS A 172 -9.17 7.33 7.26
N ILE A 173 -9.13 6.43 6.27
CA ILE A 173 -10.03 6.50 5.11
C ILE A 173 -11.50 6.36 5.53
N HIS A 174 -11.79 5.48 6.48
CA HIS A 174 -13.13 5.35 7.07
C HIS A 174 -13.58 6.68 7.69
N GLU A 175 -12.72 7.33 8.48
CA GLU A 175 -13.00 8.63 9.08
C GLU A 175 -13.41 9.69 8.05
N LEU A 176 -12.68 9.74 6.93
CA LEU A 176 -12.91 10.72 5.87
C LEU A 176 -14.24 10.50 5.11
N LEU A 177 -14.67 9.24 4.93
CA LEU A 177 -15.74 8.91 3.98
C LEU A 177 -17.01 8.37 4.64
N ASN A 178 -16.90 7.73 5.79
CA ASN A 178 -17.97 6.95 6.41
C ASN A 178 -18.42 7.51 7.76
N GLY A 179 -17.63 8.39 8.37
CA GLY A 179 -17.90 8.97 9.68
C GLY A 179 -16.84 8.60 10.71
N PRO A 180 -17.02 8.98 11.99
CA PRO A 180 -15.98 8.89 13.00
C PRO A 180 -15.39 7.47 13.16
N ALA A 181 -14.06 7.38 13.20
CA ALA A 181 -13.34 6.14 13.50
C ALA A 181 -13.11 5.98 15.02
N VAL A 182 -12.87 4.74 15.45
CA VAL A 182 -12.51 4.41 16.84
C VAL A 182 -11.22 5.13 17.22
N THR A 183 -11.27 5.91 18.29
CA THR A 183 -10.13 6.66 18.81
C THR A 183 -9.33 5.84 19.83
N PHE A 184 -8.15 6.35 20.21
CA PHE A 184 -7.33 5.73 21.25
C PHE A 184 -8.04 5.72 22.59
N TRP A 185 -8.77 6.79 22.91
CA TRP A 185 -9.50 6.91 24.16
C TRP A 185 -10.67 5.93 24.21
N ASP A 186 -11.40 5.70 23.12
CA ASP A 186 -12.46 4.69 23.07
C ASP A 186 -11.93 3.29 23.43
N VAL A 187 -10.73 2.93 22.93
CA VAL A 187 -10.07 1.65 23.25
C VAL A 187 -9.64 1.59 24.72
N VAL A 188 -9.03 2.65 25.25
CA VAL A 188 -8.57 2.70 26.63
C VAL A 188 -9.74 2.73 27.62
N GLU A 189 -10.82 3.46 27.33
CA GLU A 189 -12.01 3.55 28.18
C GLU A 189 -12.84 2.27 28.14
N GLY A 190 -12.90 1.57 27.00
CA GLY A 190 -13.55 0.27 26.86
C GLY A 190 -12.76 -0.90 27.46
N SER A 191 -11.51 -0.67 27.86
CA SER A 191 -10.62 -1.70 28.40
C SER A 191 -10.96 -2.08 29.85
N PRO A 192 -10.81 -3.35 30.25
CA PRO A 192 -11.03 -3.80 31.62
C PRO A 192 -9.94 -3.35 32.61
N TRP A 193 -8.89 -2.65 32.17
CA TRP A 193 -7.76 -2.25 33.03
C TRP A 193 -8.12 -1.14 34.05
N GLY A 194 -9.21 -0.40 33.84
CA GLY A 194 -9.66 0.64 34.77
C GLY A 194 -8.80 1.90 34.79
N ASP A 195 -8.07 2.17 33.70
CA ASP A 195 -7.26 3.37 33.53
C ASP A 195 -8.12 4.65 33.59
N ARG A 196 -7.54 5.74 34.10
CA ARG A 196 -8.20 7.05 34.20
C ARG A 196 -7.34 8.14 33.59
N PRO A 197 -7.92 9.20 33.01
CA PRO A 197 -7.14 10.32 32.49
C PRO A 197 -6.26 10.95 33.58
N VAL A 198 -4.97 11.16 33.26
CA VAL A 198 -3.90 11.54 34.21
C VAL A 198 -4.19 12.86 34.94
N ASN A 199 -5.07 13.72 34.43
CA ASN A 199 -5.45 15.00 35.04
C ASN A 199 -6.95 15.18 35.27
N SER A 200 -7.65 14.12 35.71
CA SER A 200 -9.00 14.25 36.29
C SER A 200 -8.90 14.67 37.76
N ARG A 201 -8.33 15.83 38.06
CA ARG A 201 -8.40 16.44 39.40
C ARG A 201 -9.05 17.81 39.28
N CYS A 202 -10.16 17.97 40.01
CA CYS A 202 -10.71 19.26 40.41
C CYS A 202 -9.64 20.11 41.13
#